data_AF-A0A162RSZ4-F1
#
_entry.id   AF-A0A162RSZ4-F1
#
_cell.length_a   1.000
_cell.length_b   1.000
_cell.length_c   1.000
_cell.angle_alpha   90.00
_cell.angle_beta   90.00
_cell.angle_gamma   90.00
#
_symmetry.space_group_name_H-M   'P 1'
#
loop_
_entity.id
_entity.type
_entity.pdbx_description
1 polymer ?
#
loop_
_entity_poly.entity_id
_entity_poly.type
_entity_poly.pdbx_seq_one_letter_code
_entity_poly.pdbx_strand_id
1 'polypeptide(L)'
;MINRLIQSLFFNKTSGFLTKKQEATILYDIENINFKRMKLFLIILLIIEILFIVCVDIPNLRNSGIYITWTDKRYFILHLLLLLVSSVGIILIKTFVKSDNGELKKIHKIIIPALTMIILILISIINGLDQIKIGHTSSVFIANMLIFGAVILIRFPVNLLVYLVPFSTFIEGLIVFQKKPALLNCNIINGTIFFIATIVISKFIYNSQFDQIYKNILLKEANQKLNYMSNHDPLTDLLNRRSFEILAKQKMETANQFKVDAVLVIMDIDHFKNINDKFGHPIGDMVLKEVSNILV
;
A
#
# COMPACT_ATOMS: atom_id res chain seq x y z
N MET A 1 -0.37 -31.28 6.27
CA MET A 1 -0.77 -30.30 5.24
C MET A 1 -1.39 -29.04 5.87
N ILE A 2 -2.39 -29.19 6.76
CA ILE A 2 -3.05 -28.07 7.49
C ILE A 2 -2.06 -27.21 8.28
N ASN A 3 -1.11 -27.80 9.03
CA ASN A 3 -0.10 -27.03 9.76
C ASN A 3 0.82 -26.18 8.87
N ARG A 4 1.12 -26.60 7.64
CA ARG A 4 1.91 -25.79 6.70
C ARG A 4 1.08 -24.64 6.12
N LEU A 5 -0.20 -24.87 5.88
CA LEU A 5 -1.15 -23.88 5.36
C LEU A 5 -1.45 -22.80 6.42
N ILE A 6 -1.61 -23.23 7.68
CA ILE A 6 -1.69 -22.35 8.86
C ILE A 6 -0.34 -21.62 9.02
N GLN A 7 0.80 -22.29 9.03
CA GLN A 7 2.09 -21.59 9.14
C GLN A 7 2.32 -20.55 8.01
N SER A 8 1.93 -20.83 6.78
CA SER A 8 2.00 -19.85 5.68
C SER A 8 0.96 -18.73 5.77
N LEU A 9 -0.21 -19.00 6.35
CA LEU A 9 -1.21 -17.97 6.66
C LEU A 9 -0.79 -17.10 7.84
N PHE A 10 -0.02 -17.66 8.78
CA PHE A 10 0.26 -17.03 10.06
C PHE A 10 1.65 -16.37 10.19
N PHE A 11 2.68 -16.85 9.50
CA PHE A 11 4.06 -16.38 9.63
C PHE A 11 4.65 -15.84 8.32
N ASN A 12 5.33 -14.70 8.42
CA ASN A 12 5.96 -14.01 7.31
C ASN A 12 7.27 -14.74 6.94
N LYS A 13 7.23 -15.63 5.95
CA LYS A 13 8.37 -16.47 5.57
C LYS A 13 9.52 -15.67 4.91
N THR A 14 9.25 -14.44 4.49
CA THR A 14 10.15 -13.58 3.70
C THR A 14 11.01 -12.64 4.53
N SER A 15 10.77 -12.47 5.84
CA SER A 15 11.52 -11.50 6.67
C SER A 15 12.97 -11.91 6.97
N GLY A 16 13.37 -13.15 6.69
CA GLY A 16 14.73 -13.65 6.97
C GLY A 16 15.80 -13.24 5.94
N PHE A 17 15.42 -12.74 4.76
CA PHE A 17 16.34 -12.49 3.63
C PHE A 17 16.37 -11.03 3.15
N LEU A 18 15.69 -10.13 3.86
CA LEU A 18 15.57 -8.72 3.47
C LEU A 18 16.70 -7.88 4.09
N THR A 19 17.32 -7.02 3.28
CA THR A 19 18.14 -5.94 3.84
C THR A 19 17.24 -4.90 4.52
N LYS A 20 17.75 -4.20 5.55
CA LYS A 20 17.02 -3.11 6.22
C LYS A 20 16.53 -2.04 5.23
N LYS A 21 17.31 -1.78 4.18
CA LYS A 21 16.96 -0.84 3.11
C LYS A 21 15.75 -1.32 2.31
N GLN A 22 15.75 -2.58 1.88
CA GLN A 22 14.62 -3.17 1.14
C GLN A 22 13.36 -3.21 1.99
N GLU A 23 13.46 -3.59 3.27
CA GLU A 23 12.29 -3.58 4.17
C GLU A 23 11.71 -2.16 4.32
N ALA A 24 12.56 -1.15 4.49
CA ALA A 24 12.11 0.24 4.58
C ALA A 24 11.42 0.71 3.28
N THR A 25 11.94 0.33 2.11
CA THR A 25 11.32 0.63 0.82
C THR A 25 9.95 -0.02 0.68
N ILE A 26 9.82 -1.31 1.03
CA ILE A 26 8.53 -2.02 0.94
C ILE A 26 7.48 -1.37 1.85
N LEU A 27 7.86 -1.06 3.11
CA LEU A 27 6.94 -0.42 4.06
C LEU A 27 6.50 0.96 3.57
N TYR A 28 7.41 1.74 3.00
CA TYR A 28 7.11 3.03 2.40
C TYR A 28 6.13 2.92 1.22
N ASP A 29 6.32 1.94 0.33
CA ASP A 29 5.43 1.71 -0.81
C ASP A 29 4.02 1.30 -0.35
N ILE A 30 3.92 0.44 0.67
CA ILE A 30 2.64 0.05 1.28
C ILE A 30 1.92 1.26 1.89
N GLU A 31 2.64 2.12 2.61
CA GLU A 31 2.07 3.35 3.19
C GLU A 31 1.54 4.28 2.09
N ASN A 32 2.29 4.49 1.02
CA ASN A 32 1.85 5.30 -0.12
C ASN A 32 0.60 4.73 -0.80
N ILE A 33 0.53 3.41 -0.95
CA ILE A 33 -0.66 2.72 -1.47
C ILE A 33 -1.85 2.99 -0.54
N ASN A 34 -1.66 2.85 0.77
CA ASN A 34 -2.70 3.11 1.76
C ASN A 34 -3.19 4.56 1.75
N PHE A 35 -2.31 5.55 1.62
CA PHE A 35 -2.72 6.95 1.52
C PHE A 35 -3.60 7.23 0.30
N LYS A 36 -3.22 6.70 -0.86
CA LYS A 36 -4.01 6.83 -2.10
C LYS A 36 -5.38 6.17 -1.96
N ARG A 37 -5.41 4.94 -1.43
CA ARG A 37 -6.65 4.18 -1.22
C ARG A 37 -7.57 4.82 -0.18
N MET A 38 -7.02 5.25 0.95
CA MET A 38 -7.78 5.94 1.99
C MET A 38 -8.34 7.27 1.47
N LYS A 39 -7.55 8.07 0.75
CA LYS A 39 -8.06 9.31 0.14
C LYS A 39 -9.26 9.05 -0.78
N LEU A 40 -9.16 8.05 -1.66
CA LEU A 40 -10.27 7.67 -2.54
C LEU A 40 -11.49 7.24 -1.72
N PHE A 41 -11.29 6.42 -0.70
CA PHE A 41 -12.35 5.97 0.19
C PHE A 41 -13.05 7.14 0.89
N LEU A 42 -12.29 8.09 1.46
CA LEU A 42 -12.86 9.25 2.14
C LEU A 42 -13.64 10.16 1.18
N ILE A 43 -13.22 10.28 -0.08
CA ILE A 43 -13.97 11.04 -1.10
C ILE A 43 -15.30 10.35 -1.41
N ILE A 44 -15.28 9.03 -1.61
CA ILE A 44 -16.50 8.24 -1.86
C ILE A 44 -17.44 8.34 -0.65
N LEU A 45 -16.90 8.15 0.56
CA LEU A 45 -17.64 8.26 1.81
C LEU A 45 -18.28 9.64 1.94
N LEU A 46 -17.53 10.72 1.71
CA LEU A 46 -18.04 12.08 1.76
C LEU A 46 -19.22 12.32 0.80
N ILE A 47 -19.16 11.78 -0.42
CA ILE A 47 -20.27 11.87 -1.38
C ILE A 47 -21.49 11.10 -0.86
N ILE A 48 -21.29 9.89 -0.37
CA ILE A 48 -22.36 9.04 0.18
C ILE A 48 -23.02 9.71 1.40
N GLU A 49 -22.24 10.27 2.32
CA GLU A 49 -22.76 10.97 3.50
C GLU A 49 -23.60 12.20 3.11
N ILE A 50 -23.15 12.99 2.14
CA ILE A 50 -23.93 14.14 1.63
C ILE A 50 -25.27 13.65 1.05
N LEU A 51 -25.26 12.55 0.29
CA LEU A 51 -26.49 11.97 -0.26
C LEU A 51 -27.44 11.49 0.85
N PHE A 52 -26.94 10.81 1.89
CA PHE A 52 -27.77 10.42 3.03
C PHE A 52 -28.36 11.64 3.75
N ILE A 53 -27.56 12.67 4.00
CA ILE A 53 -28.03 13.88 4.67
C ILE A 53 -29.13 14.57 3.85
N VAL A 54 -28.92 14.74 2.55
CA VAL A 54 -29.85 15.49 1.68
C VAL A 54 -31.10 14.68 1.34
N CYS A 55 -30.96 13.40 1.04
CA CYS A 55 -32.06 12.56 0.56
C CYS A 55 -32.83 11.86 1.69
N VAL A 56 -32.23 11.68 2.87
CA VAL A 56 -32.83 10.91 3.97
C VAL A 56 -33.00 11.78 5.21
N ASP A 57 -31.93 12.35 5.74
CA ASP A 57 -32.00 13.02 7.06
C ASP A 57 -32.82 14.31 7.03
N ILE A 58 -32.55 15.22 6.08
CA ILE A 58 -33.27 16.49 5.97
C ILE A 58 -34.77 16.25 5.72
N PRO A 59 -35.20 15.38 4.77
CA PRO A 59 -36.61 15.05 4.60
C PRO A 59 -37.25 14.46 5.85
N ASN A 60 -36.57 13.55 6.55
CA ASN A 60 -37.08 12.98 7.80
C ASN A 60 -37.26 14.06 8.88
N LEU A 61 -36.28 14.96 9.05
CA LEU A 61 -36.38 16.04 10.02
C LEU A 61 -37.49 17.06 9.67
N ARG A 62 -37.72 17.32 8.38
CA ARG A 62 -38.75 18.26 7.91
C ARG A 62 -40.16 17.68 7.99
N ASN A 63 -40.34 16.44 7.53
CA ASN A 63 -41.66 15.79 7.43
C ASN A 63 -42.19 15.34 8.79
N SER A 64 -41.32 15.08 9.77
CA SER A 64 -41.74 14.69 11.12
C SER A 64 -42.39 15.83 11.92
N GLY A 65 -42.30 17.09 11.48
CA GLY A 65 -42.95 18.22 12.15
C GLY A 65 -42.63 18.33 13.65
N ILE A 66 -43.65 18.24 14.52
CA ILE A 66 -43.51 18.23 15.99
C ILE A 66 -43.09 16.84 16.52
N TYR A 67 -43.24 15.77 15.72
CA TYR A 67 -42.96 14.38 16.10
C TYR A 67 -41.57 13.90 15.63
N ILE A 68 -40.55 14.78 15.65
CA ILE A 68 -39.17 14.35 15.38
C ILE A 68 -38.77 13.32 16.44
N THR A 69 -38.53 12.09 16.00
CA THR A 69 -38.10 11.03 16.92
C THR A 69 -36.68 11.33 17.39
N TRP A 70 -36.37 10.95 18.62
CA TRP A 70 -35.01 11.08 19.16
C TRP A 70 -33.97 10.33 18.31
N THR A 71 -34.39 9.28 17.62
CA THR A 71 -33.58 8.57 16.63
C THR A 71 -33.23 9.45 15.43
N ASP A 72 -34.16 10.21 14.86
CA ASP A 72 -33.92 11.05 13.66
C ASP A 72 -32.80 12.08 13.88
N LYS A 73 -32.80 12.75 15.04
CA LYS A 73 -31.76 13.74 15.38
C LYS A 73 -30.37 13.09 15.49
N ARG A 74 -30.31 11.85 15.99
CA ARG A 74 -29.03 11.13 16.17
C ARG A 74 -28.43 10.64 14.86
N TYR A 75 -29.25 10.19 13.90
CA TYR A 75 -28.78 9.88 12.55
C TYR A 75 -28.11 11.08 11.91
N PHE A 76 -28.80 12.21 11.91
CA PHE A 76 -28.26 13.44 11.32
C PHE A 76 -26.93 13.86 11.95
N ILE A 77 -26.81 13.76 13.29
CA ILE A 77 -25.54 14.05 13.99
C ILE A 77 -24.43 13.05 13.59
N LEU A 78 -24.74 11.76 13.49
CA LEU A 78 -23.74 10.74 13.14
C LEU A 78 -23.26 10.88 11.68
N HIS A 79 -24.16 11.15 10.75
CA HIS A 79 -23.79 11.44 9.35
C HIS A 79 -22.97 12.74 9.25
N LEU A 80 -23.31 13.78 10.02
CA LEU A 80 -22.50 15.01 10.10
C LEU A 80 -21.10 14.75 10.68
N LEU A 81 -20.99 13.91 11.72
CA LEU A 81 -19.70 13.51 12.28
C LEU A 81 -18.87 12.70 11.28
N LEU A 82 -19.50 11.78 10.54
CA LEU A 82 -18.82 10.98 9.52
C LEU A 82 -18.34 11.86 8.34
N LEU A 83 -19.14 12.87 7.96
CA LEU A 83 -18.77 13.90 7.01
C LEU A 83 -17.57 14.73 7.50
N LEU A 84 -17.57 15.14 8.78
CA LEU A 84 -16.47 15.88 9.39
C LEU A 84 -15.18 15.06 9.43
N VAL A 85 -15.25 13.80 9.89
CA VAL A 85 -14.10 12.88 9.92
C VAL A 85 -13.55 12.67 8.52
N SER A 86 -14.43 12.51 7.52
CA SER A 86 -14.02 12.35 6.12
C SER A 86 -13.31 13.60 5.58
N SER A 87 -13.85 14.77 5.86
CA SER A 87 -13.29 16.06 5.44
C SER A 87 -11.92 16.32 6.06
N VAL A 88 -11.82 16.16 7.39
CA VAL A 88 -10.56 16.31 8.13
C VAL A 88 -9.54 15.27 7.67
N GLY A 89 -9.95 14.02 7.47
CA GLY A 89 -9.09 12.96 6.96
C GLY A 89 -8.48 13.29 5.59
N ILE A 90 -9.26 13.84 4.66
CA ILE A 90 -8.75 14.26 3.33
C ILE A 90 -7.71 15.37 3.47
N ILE A 91 -7.96 16.37 4.33
CA ILE A 91 -7.03 17.47 4.60
C ILE A 91 -5.73 16.94 5.19
N LEU A 92 -5.82 16.08 6.22
CA LEU A 92 -4.65 15.46 6.84
C LEU A 92 -3.83 14.70 5.80
N ILE A 93 -4.44 13.80 5.03
CA ILE A 93 -3.73 13.03 3.99
C ILE A 93 -3.03 13.96 2.99
N LYS A 94 -3.68 15.05 2.56
CA LYS A 94 -3.09 16.01 1.62
C LYS A 94 -1.86 16.72 2.21
N THR A 95 -1.88 17.06 3.49
CA THR A 95 -0.76 17.70 4.20
C THR A 95 0.40 16.73 4.40
N PHE A 96 0.11 15.49 4.80
CA PHE A 96 1.12 14.47 5.09
C PHE A 96 1.80 13.91 3.82
N VAL A 97 1.06 13.72 2.72
CA VAL A 97 1.62 13.26 1.44
C VAL A 97 2.67 14.24 0.87
N LYS A 98 2.61 15.53 1.22
CA LYS A 98 3.55 16.55 0.73
C LYS A 98 4.81 16.71 1.61
N SER A 99 4.87 16.08 2.77
CA SER A 99 5.96 16.29 3.72
C SER A 99 7.04 15.21 3.60
N ASP A 100 8.28 15.62 3.37
CA ASP A 100 9.44 14.69 3.33
C ASP A 100 10.18 14.58 4.67
N ASN A 101 9.64 15.20 5.73
CA ASN A 101 10.22 15.19 7.07
C ASN A 101 10.15 13.80 7.73
N GLY A 102 11.28 13.33 8.25
CA GLY A 102 11.41 12.00 8.85
C GLY A 102 10.51 11.73 10.06
N GLU A 103 10.14 12.75 10.84
CA GLU A 103 9.17 12.58 11.95
C GLU A 103 7.73 12.40 11.45
N LEU A 104 7.35 13.09 10.37
CA LEU A 104 6.03 12.93 9.76
C LEU A 104 5.86 11.51 9.19
N LYS A 105 6.94 10.85 8.75
CA LYS A 105 6.93 9.44 8.32
C LYS A 105 6.55 8.45 9.45
N LYS A 106 6.78 8.76 10.73
CA LYS A 106 6.31 7.92 11.84
C LYS A 106 4.80 8.05 12.04
N ILE A 107 4.28 9.27 11.89
CA ILE A 107 2.87 9.59 12.04
C ILE A 107 2.03 8.89 10.96
N HIS A 108 2.59 8.70 9.76
CA HIS A 108 1.94 7.98 8.65
C HIS A 108 1.45 6.58 9.03
N LYS A 109 2.20 5.87 9.87
CA LYS A 109 1.88 4.50 10.32
C LYS A 109 0.64 4.43 11.20
N ILE A 110 0.27 5.53 11.85
CA ILE A 110 -0.79 5.58 12.87
C ILE A 110 -2.07 6.17 12.28
N ILE A 111 -1.96 7.19 11.41
CA ILE A 111 -3.12 7.92 10.87
C ILE A 111 -4.09 6.98 10.16
N ILE A 112 -3.60 6.12 9.26
CA ILE A 112 -4.48 5.27 8.44
C ILE A 112 -5.24 4.26 9.32
N PRO A 113 -4.58 3.46 10.19
CA PRO A 113 -5.28 2.61 11.15
C PRO A 113 -6.27 3.36 12.04
N ALA A 114 -5.91 4.54 12.55
CA ALA A 114 -6.77 5.34 13.41
C ALA A 114 -8.02 5.83 12.68
N LEU A 115 -7.88 6.35 11.46
CA LEU A 115 -9.02 6.77 10.63
C LEU A 115 -9.93 5.59 10.29
N THR A 116 -9.37 4.45 9.89
CA THR A 116 -10.15 3.22 9.65
C THR A 116 -10.97 2.83 10.89
N MET A 117 -10.34 2.82 12.06
CA MET A 117 -11.00 2.45 13.30
C MET A 117 -12.12 3.44 13.67
N ILE A 118 -11.87 4.75 13.60
CA ILE A 118 -12.87 5.79 13.91
C ILE A 118 -14.07 5.69 12.97
N ILE A 119 -13.84 5.54 11.66
CA ILE A 119 -14.92 5.41 10.66
C ILE A 119 -15.77 4.17 10.95
N LEU A 120 -15.14 3.02 11.19
CA LEU A 120 -15.87 1.78 11.48
C LEU A 120 -16.64 1.85 12.81
N ILE A 121 -16.12 2.54 13.83
CA ILE A 121 -16.85 2.77 15.08
C ILE A 121 -18.11 3.61 14.81
N LEU A 122 -18.01 4.69 14.05
CA LEU A 122 -19.17 5.53 13.72
C LEU A 122 -20.22 4.76 12.92
N ILE A 123 -19.80 3.98 11.90
CA ILE A 123 -20.71 3.12 11.13
C ILE A 123 -21.36 2.06 12.03
N SER A 124 -20.63 1.52 13.00
CA SER A 124 -21.15 0.56 13.97
C SER A 124 -22.24 1.16 14.88
N ILE A 125 -22.06 2.41 15.32
CA ILE A 125 -23.07 3.13 16.11
C ILE A 125 -24.32 3.39 15.28
N ILE A 126 -24.17 3.80 14.01
CA ILE A 126 -25.29 3.96 13.06
C ILE A 126 -26.06 2.64 12.92
N ASN A 127 -25.34 1.53 12.75
CA ASN A 127 -25.93 0.20 12.64
C ASN A 127 -26.74 -0.20 13.89
N GLY A 128 -26.28 0.18 15.09
CA GLY A 128 -27.05 -0.02 16.32
C GLY A 128 -28.40 0.70 16.29
N LEU A 129 -28.43 1.96 15.83
CA LEU A 129 -29.67 2.72 15.66
C LEU A 129 -30.58 2.12 14.58
N ASP A 130 -30.02 1.54 13.51
CA ASP A 130 -30.77 0.88 12.44
C ASP A 130 -31.61 -0.30 12.96
N GLN A 131 -31.18 -0.96 14.04
CA GLN A 131 -31.93 -2.04 14.67
C GLN A 131 -33.27 -1.56 15.26
N ILE A 132 -33.36 -0.29 15.68
CA ILE A 132 -34.60 0.27 16.23
C ILE A 132 -35.60 0.57 15.11
N LYS A 133 -35.13 1.22 14.03
CA LYS A 133 -36.00 1.74 12.96
C LYS A 133 -36.39 0.68 11.93
N ILE A 134 -35.39 -0.03 11.40
CA ILE A 134 -35.52 -0.89 10.22
C ILE A 134 -35.47 -2.36 10.65
N GLY A 135 -34.92 -2.66 11.83
CA GLY A 135 -35.06 -3.95 12.50
C GLY A 135 -34.26 -5.11 11.92
N HIS A 136 -33.67 -4.97 10.72
CA HIS A 136 -33.12 -6.11 9.97
C HIS A 136 -31.74 -5.90 9.33
N THR A 137 -31.26 -4.68 9.14
CA THR A 137 -30.12 -4.42 8.23
C THR A 137 -28.79 -4.28 8.98
N SER A 138 -28.14 -5.40 9.31
CA SER A 138 -26.73 -5.39 9.76
C SER A 138 -25.72 -5.44 8.60
N SER A 139 -26.20 -5.53 7.36
CA SER A 139 -25.39 -5.74 6.16
C SER A 139 -24.45 -4.59 5.85
N VAL A 140 -24.81 -3.34 6.17
CA VAL A 140 -24.01 -2.16 5.84
C VAL A 140 -22.71 -2.11 6.65
N PHE A 141 -22.75 -2.34 7.96
CA PHE A 141 -21.54 -2.41 8.78
C PHE A 141 -20.64 -3.56 8.35
N ILE A 142 -21.22 -4.76 8.18
CA ILE A 142 -20.49 -5.97 7.76
C ILE A 142 -19.79 -5.75 6.41
N ALA A 143 -20.49 -5.18 5.41
CA ALA A 143 -19.93 -4.90 4.10
C ALA A 143 -18.76 -3.91 4.19
N ASN A 144 -18.93 -2.81 4.93
CA ASN A 144 -17.85 -1.84 5.12
C ASN A 144 -16.64 -2.47 5.80
N MET A 145 -16.85 -3.27 6.84
CA MET A 145 -15.76 -3.93 7.55
C MET A 145 -14.95 -4.87 6.63
N LEU A 146 -15.63 -5.63 5.74
CA LEU A 146 -14.96 -6.47 4.74
C LEU A 146 -14.21 -5.62 3.69
N ILE A 147 -14.82 -4.55 3.20
CA ILE A 147 -14.20 -3.64 2.22
C ILE A 147 -12.92 -3.05 2.81
N PHE A 148 -12.97 -2.54 4.04
CA PHE A 148 -11.78 -2.05 4.73
C PHE A 148 -10.72 -3.14 4.92
N GLY A 149 -11.14 -4.36 5.25
CA GLY A 149 -10.25 -5.53 5.32
C GLY A 149 -9.57 -5.85 4.00
N ALA A 150 -10.28 -5.74 2.88
CA ALA A 150 -9.75 -6.07 1.56
C ALA A 150 -8.91 -4.94 0.94
N VAL A 151 -9.20 -3.68 1.27
CA VAL A 151 -8.63 -2.51 0.58
C VAL A 151 -7.46 -1.90 1.36
N ILE A 152 -7.58 -1.75 2.68
CA ILE A 152 -6.58 -1.08 3.50
C ILE A 152 -5.57 -2.10 4.04
N LEU A 153 -4.29 -1.87 3.75
CA LEU A 153 -3.19 -2.76 4.06
C LEU A 153 -2.70 -2.51 5.49
N ILE A 154 -3.26 -3.21 6.46
CA ILE A 154 -2.87 -3.07 7.88
C ILE A 154 -2.07 -4.30 8.31
N ARG A 155 -0.86 -4.05 8.82
CA ARG A 155 0.04 -5.11 9.28
C ARG A 155 -0.51 -5.78 10.55
N PHE A 156 -0.35 -7.10 10.64
CA PHE A 156 -0.57 -7.85 11.88
C PHE A 156 0.51 -7.50 12.94
N PRO A 157 0.17 -7.33 14.24
CA PRO A 157 -1.14 -7.53 14.87
C PRO A 157 -2.02 -6.27 14.95
N VAL A 158 -1.59 -5.13 14.41
CA VAL A 158 -2.34 -3.86 14.50
C VAL A 158 -3.73 -4.00 13.87
N ASN A 159 -3.87 -4.77 12.80
CA ASN A 159 -5.16 -5.05 12.18
C ASN A 159 -6.19 -5.66 13.16
N LEU A 160 -5.75 -6.50 14.10
CA LEU A 160 -6.64 -7.10 15.09
C LEU A 160 -7.33 -6.02 15.92
N LEU A 161 -6.56 -5.04 16.43
CA LEU A 161 -7.11 -3.95 17.24
C LEU A 161 -8.04 -3.05 16.42
N VAL A 162 -7.65 -2.72 15.18
CA VAL A 162 -8.41 -1.85 14.29
C VAL A 162 -9.80 -2.39 13.99
N TYR A 163 -9.97 -3.71 13.87
CA TYR A 163 -11.26 -4.33 13.58
C TYR A 163 -11.99 -4.84 14.83
N LEU A 164 -11.28 -5.26 15.88
CA LEU A 164 -11.89 -5.78 17.11
C LEU A 164 -12.67 -4.70 17.85
N VAL A 165 -12.16 -3.46 17.90
CA VAL A 165 -12.85 -2.37 18.61
C VAL A 165 -14.20 -2.02 17.94
N PRO A 166 -14.28 -1.75 16.62
CA PRO A 166 -15.57 -1.56 15.95
C PRO A 166 -16.50 -2.77 16.01
N PHE A 167 -15.94 -3.98 15.99
CA PHE A 167 -16.75 -5.20 16.13
C PHE A 167 -17.37 -5.31 17.52
N SER A 168 -16.62 -4.93 18.56
CA SER A 168 -17.14 -4.90 19.94
C SER A 168 -18.28 -3.89 20.08
N THR A 169 -18.12 -2.68 19.53
CA THR A 169 -19.20 -1.68 19.53
C THR A 169 -20.41 -2.14 18.71
N PHE A 170 -20.21 -2.97 17.69
CA PHE A 170 -21.29 -3.55 16.89
C PHE A 170 -22.10 -4.56 17.71
N ILE A 171 -21.43 -5.46 18.43
CA ILE A 171 -22.08 -6.43 19.30
C ILE A 171 -22.84 -5.72 20.43
N GLU A 172 -22.25 -4.71 21.07
CA GLU A 172 -22.91 -3.88 22.08
C GLU A 172 -24.18 -3.22 21.50
N GLY A 173 -24.06 -2.60 20.32
CA GLY A 173 -25.20 -2.00 19.63
C GLY A 173 -26.32 -3.01 19.35
N LEU A 174 -25.99 -4.22 18.91
CA LEU A 174 -26.99 -5.27 18.69
C LEU A 174 -27.69 -5.66 20.00
N ILE A 175 -26.95 -5.92 21.08
CA ILE A 175 -27.52 -6.35 22.36
C ILE A 175 -28.46 -5.28 22.93
N VAL A 176 -28.10 -4.00 22.80
CA VAL A 176 -28.88 -2.89 23.36
C VAL A 176 -30.13 -2.60 22.54
N PHE A 177 -30.04 -2.65 21.20
CA PHE A 177 -31.09 -2.11 20.32
C PHE A 177 -31.95 -3.16 19.62
N GLN A 178 -31.48 -4.40 19.42
CA GLN A 178 -32.23 -5.45 18.73
C GLN A 178 -33.11 -6.24 19.72
N LYS A 179 -34.40 -5.91 19.75
CA LYS A 179 -35.37 -6.55 20.65
C LYS A 179 -35.86 -7.93 20.19
N LYS A 180 -35.69 -8.29 18.91
CA LYS A 180 -36.14 -9.58 18.37
C LYS A 180 -35.03 -10.65 18.53
N PRO A 181 -35.22 -11.67 19.37
CA PRO A 181 -34.14 -12.61 19.73
C PRO A 181 -33.62 -13.43 18.53
N ALA A 182 -34.51 -13.83 17.61
CA ALA A 182 -34.11 -14.54 16.40
C ALA A 182 -33.17 -13.71 15.50
N LEU A 183 -33.42 -12.40 15.39
CA LEU A 183 -32.59 -11.50 14.58
C LEU A 183 -31.28 -11.14 15.28
N LEU A 184 -31.31 -10.97 16.59
CA LEU A 184 -30.11 -10.76 17.40
C LEU A 184 -29.11 -11.91 17.19
N ASN A 185 -29.57 -13.15 17.36
CA ASN A 185 -28.73 -14.34 17.20
C ASN A 185 -28.17 -14.45 15.77
N CYS A 186 -29.01 -14.21 14.76
CA CYS A 186 -28.59 -14.24 13.35
C CYS A 186 -27.51 -13.18 13.06
N ASN A 187 -27.70 -11.95 13.53
CA ASN A 187 -26.76 -10.85 13.29
C ASN A 187 -25.43 -11.05 14.03
N ILE A 188 -25.45 -11.61 15.24
CA ILE A 188 -24.21 -11.95 15.97
C ILE A 188 -23.43 -13.04 15.23
N ILE A 189 -24.10 -14.10 14.79
CA ILE A 189 -23.45 -15.20 14.05
C ILE A 189 -22.83 -14.66 12.76
N ASN A 190 -23.61 -13.94 11.94
CA ASN A 190 -23.12 -13.36 10.69
C ASN A 190 -21.98 -12.38 10.93
N GLY A 191 -22.14 -11.46 11.89
CA GLY A 191 -21.10 -10.50 12.26
C GLY A 191 -19.80 -11.18 12.66
N THR A 192 -19.87 -12.25 13.48
CA THR A 192 -18.69 -13.00 13.93
C THR A 192 -17.98 -13.71 12.77
N ILE A 193 -18.74 -14.35 11.87
CA ILE A 193 -18.18 -15.01 10.67
C ILE A 193 -17.44 -13.98 9.82
N PHE A 194 -18.06 -12.83 9.55
CA PHE A 194 -17.45 -11.80 8.72
C PHE A 194 -16.31 -11.05 9.43
N PHE A 195 -16.33 -10.95 10.76
CA PHE A 195 -15.20 -10.45 11.53
C PHE A 195 -13.97 -11.34 11.37
N ILE A 196 -14.12 -12.64 11.55
CA ILE A 196 -13.03 -13.60 11.31
C ILE A 196 -12.56 -13.51 9.85
N ALA A 197 -13.50 -13.46 8.90
CA ALA A 197 -13.17 -13.31 7.48
C ALA A 197 -12.39 -12.01 7.21
N THR A 198 -12.78 -10.87 7.78
CA THR A 198 -12.07 -9.59 7.64
C THR A 198 -10.63 -9.68 8.14
N ILE A 199 -10.39 -10.29 9.31
CA ILE A 199 -9.03 -10.45 9.85
C ILE A 199 -8.17 -11.30 8.89
N VAL A 200 -8.73 -12.41 8.40
CA VAL A 200 -8.04 -13.32 7.47
C VAL A 200 -7.76 -12.64 6.14
N ILE A 201 -8.75 -11.95 5.56
CA ILE A 201 -8.63 -11.22 4.29
C ILE A 201 -7.60 -10.10 4.43
N SER A 202 -7.69 -9.28 5.47
CA SER A 202 -6.75 -8.18 5.72
C SER A 202 -5.32 -8.66 5.81
N LYS A 203 -5.08 -9.75 6.55
CA LYS A 203 -3.76 -10.36 6.65
C LYS A 203 -3.29 -10.93 5.31
N PHE A 204 -4.15 -11.69 4.62
CA PHE A 204 -3.82 -12.31 3.34
C PHE A 204 -3.45 -11.26 2.29
N ILE A 205 -4.26 -10.21 2.16
CA ILE A 205 -4.02 -9.11 1.21
C ILE A 205 -2.75 -8.35 1.57
N TYR A 206 -2.51 -8.05 2.85
CA TYR A 206 -1.26 -7.40 3.29
C TYR A 206 -0.04 -8.23 2.88
N ASN A 207 -0.02 -9.53 3.19
CA ASN A 207 1.09 -10.42 2.86
C ASN A 207 1.27 -10.57 1.35
N SER A 208 0.18 -10.73 0.60
CA SER A 208 0.23 -10.81 -0.86
C SER A 208 0.83 -9.57 -1.50
N GLN A 209 0.48 -8.38 -0.99
CA GLN A 209 1.04 -7.11 -1.48
C GLN A 209 2.52 -6.97 -1.10
N PHE A 210 2.87 -7.35 0.13
CA PHE A 210 4.26 -7.36 0.58
C PHE A 210 5.14 -8.24 -0.33
N ASP A 211 4.70 -9.47 -0.60
CA ASP A 211 5.41 -10.41 -1.47
C ASP A 211 5.51 -9.91 -2.92
N GLN A 212 4.48 -9.21 -3.42
CA GLN A 212 4.50 -8.64 -4.76
C GLN A 212 5.55 -7.53 -4.88
N ILE A 213 5.60 -6.60 -3.92
CA ILE A 213 6.59 -5.52 -3.91
C ILE A 213 7.99 -6.10 -3.76
N TYR A 214 8.16 -7.09 -2.88
CA TYR A 214 9.43 -7.78 -2.71
C TYR A 214 9.94 -8.44 -4.01
N LYS A 215 9.07 -9.19 -4.71
CA LYS A 215 9.41 -9.78 -6.01
C LYS A 215 9.77 -8.73 -7.05
N ASN A 216 9.07 -7.59 -7.07
CA ASN A 216 9.39 -6.50 -8.00
C ASN A 216 10.77 -5.90 -7.74
N ILE A 217 11.18 -5.78 -6.47
CA ILE A 217 12.54 -5.33 -6.11
C ILE A 217 13.57 -6.33 -6.62
N LEU A 218 13.39 -7.63 -6.33
CA LEU A 218 14.31 -8.67 -6.79
C LEU A 218 14.43 -8.74 -8.32
N LEU A 219 13.30 -8.65 -9.02
CA LEU A 219 13.26 -8.61 -10.49
C LEU A 219 14.01 -7.40 -11.04
N LYS A 220 13.87 -6.24 -10.40
CA LYS A 220 14.58 -5.03 -10.81
C LYS A 220 16.09 -5.16 -10.61
N GLU A 221 16.53 -5.70 -9.48
CA GLU A 221 17.94 -5.96 -9.19
C GLU A 221 18.53 -6.99 -10.19
N ALA A 222 17.82 -8.08 -10.47
CA ALA A 222 18.22 -9.08 -11.44
C ALA A 222 18.32 -8.50 -12.86
N ASN A 223 17.32 -7.72 -13.29
CA ASN A 223 17.34 -7.04 -14.59
C ASN A 223 18.49 -6.03 -14.70
N GLN A 224 18.79 -5.28 -13.63
CA GLN A 224 19.93 -4.38 -13.62
C GLN A 224 21.25 -5.14 -13.79
N LYS A 225 21.42 -6.26 -13.09
CA LYS A 225 22.60 -7.11 -13.22
C LYS A 225 22.73 -7.72 -14.63
N LEU A 226 21.64 -8.22 -15.20
CA LEU A 226 21.62 -8.74 -16.56
C LEU A 226 21.93 -7.66 -17.60
N ASN A 227 21.33 -6.48 -17.46
CA ASN A 227 21.64 -5.33 -18.32
C ASN A 227 23.10 -4.93 -18.18
N TYR A 228 23.66 -4.95 -16.97
CA TYR A 228 25.06 -4.65 -16.75
C TYR A 228 25.97 -5.65 -17.47
N MET A 229 25.75 -6.95 -17.25
CA MET A 229 26.51 -8.03 -17.89
C MET A 229 26.33 -8.07 -19.41
N SER A 230 25.18 -7.65 -19.93
CA SER A 230 24.94 -7.57 -21.38
C SER A 230 25.57 -6.35 -22.02
N ASN A 231 25.92 -5.31 -21.25
CA ASN A 231 26.45 -4.05 -21.78
C ASN A 231 27.94 -3.86 -21.53
N HIS A 232 28.53 -4.61 -20.60
CA HIS A 232 29.93 -4.48 -20.24
C HIS A 232 30.71 -5.74 -20.63
N ASP A 233 32.00 -5.55 -20.91
CA ASP A 233 32.96 -6.63 -21.09
C ASP A 233 33.31 -7.24 -19.71
N PRO A 234 33.19 -8.56 -19.51
CA PRO A 234 33.36 -9.19 -18.21
C PRO A 234 34.80 -9.17 -17.69
N LEU A 235 35.80 -8.92 -18.53
CA LEU A 235 37.20 -8.86 -18.12
C LEU A 235 37.57 -7.45 -17.63
N THR A 236 37.17 -6.43 -18.39
CA THR A 236 37.59 -5.03 -18.22
C THR A 236 36.57 -4.14 -17.53
N ASP A 237 35.31 -4.60 -17.43
CA ASP A 237 34.17 -3.83 -16.90
C ASP A 237 33.81 -2.56 -17.69
N LEU A 238 34.47 -2.33 -18.85
CA LEU A 238 34.14 -1.29 -19.81
C LEU A 238 32.92 -1.67 -20.63
N LEU A 239 32.30 -0.71 -21.33
CA LEU A 239 31.25 -1.02 -22.30
C LEU A 239 31.78 -2.01 -23.33
N ASN A 240 31.02 -3.08 -23.58
CA ASN A 240 31.33 -3.97 -24.68
C ASN A 240 31.11 -3.25 -26.02
N ARG A 241 31.71 -3.79 -27.07
CA ARG A 241 31.68 -3.18 -28.42
C ARG A 241 30.27 -2.81 -28.88
N ARG A 242 29.29 -3.71 -28.71
CA ARG A 242 27.91 -3.47 -29.12
C ARG A 242 27.32 -2.26 -28.40
N SER A 243 27.51 -2.18 -27.08
CA SER A 243 26.95 -1.09 -26.28
C SER A 243 27.67 0.23 -26.51
N PHE A 244 28.98 0.18 -26.76
CA PHE A 244 29.75 1.33 -27.26
C PHE A 244 29.19 1.86 -28.59
N GLU A 245 28.98 1.00 -29.58
CA GLU A 245 28.48 1.40 -30.92
C GLU A 245 27.10 2.07 -30.83
N ILE A 246 26.19 1.54 -29.99
CA ILE A 246 24.88 2.14 -29.72
C ILE A 246 25.02 3.52 -29.08
N LEU A 247 25.84 3.64 -28.04
CA LEU A 247 26.03 4.90 -27.32
C LEU A 247 26.72 5.96 -28.20
N ALA A 248 27.74 5.58 -28.97
CA ALA A 248 28.44 6.44 -29.89
C ALA A 248 27.48 7.04 -30.92
N LYS A 249 26.60 6.22 -31.51
CA LYS A 249 25.57 6.70 -32.44
C LYS A 249 24.63 7.73 -31.81
N GLN A 250 24.12 7.47 -30.60
CA GLN A 250 23.26 8.41 -29.87
C GLN A 250 23.98 9.74 -29.56
N LYS A 251 25.26 9.67 -29.18
CA LYS A 251 26.07 10.87 -28.91
C LYS A 251 26.34 11.68 -30.16
N MET A 252 26.60 11.03 -31.30
CA MET A 252 26.72 11.71 -32.59
C MET A 252 25.41 12.40 -33.01
N GLU A 253 24.26 11.75 -32.85
CA GLU A 253 22.95 12.35 -33.14
C GLU A 253 22.70 13.60 -32.28
N THR A 254 23.03 13.51 -30.98
CA THR A 254 22.93 14.63 -30.04
C THR A 254 23.87 15.77 -30.44
N ALA A 255 25.12 15.46 -30.77
CA ALA A 255 26.12 16.44 -31.19
C ALA A 255 25.67 17.22 -32.44
N ASN A 256 25.10 16.51 -33.42
CA ASN A 256 24.52 17.12 -34.63
C ASN A 256 23.34 18.03 -34.31
N GLN A 257 22.47 17.63 -33.38
CA GLN A 257 21.31 18.44 -32.97
C GLN A 257 21.72 19.75 -32.30
N PHE A 258 22.71 19.69 -31.41
CA PHE A 258 23.19 20.85 -30.66
C PHE A 258 24.33 21.61 -31.36
N LYS A 259 24.76 21.16 -32.54
CA LYS A 259 25.89 21.71 -33.30
C LYS A 259 27.17 21.83 -32.46
N VAL A 260 27.48 20.79 -31.71
CA VAL A 260 28.72 20.66 -30.94
C VAL A 260 29.62 19.59 -31.55
N ASP A 261 30.92 19.75 -31.40
CA ASP A 261 31.90 18.78 -31.92
C ASP A 261 31.93 17.51 -31.04
N ALA A 262 32.13 16.36 -31.68
CA ALA A 262 32.32 15.07 -31.02
C ALA A 262 33.68 14.47 -31.43
N VAL A 263 34.39 13.90 -30.46
CA VAL A 263 35.71 13.28 -30.67
C VAL A 263 35.62 11.79 -30.36
N LEU A 264 36.17 10.96 -31.24
CA LEU A 264 36.38 9.53 -31.02
C LEU A 264 37.88 9.24 -30.91
N VAL A 265 38.27 8.54 -29.85
CA VAL A 265 39.66 8.10 -29.63
C VAL A 265 39.70 6.58 -29.76
N ILE A 266 40.63 6.07 -30.58
CA ILE A 266 40.93 4.64 -30.70
C ILE A 266 42.34 4.43 -30.16
N MET A 267 42.49 3.51 -29.21
CA MET A 267 43.76 3.21 -28.53
C MET A 267 44.02 1.71 -28.59
N ASP A 268 45.28 1.33 -28.65
CA ASP A 268 45.75 -0.06 -28.58
C ASP A 268 46.94 -0.15 -27.62
N ILE A 269 47.17 -1.32 -27.01
CA ILE A 269 48.29 -1.55 -26.11
C ILE A 269 49.49 -2.03 -26.93
N ASP A 270 50.53 -1.20 -27.01
CA ASP A 270 51.74 -1.53 -27.75
C ASP A 270 52.37 -2.84 -27.25
N HIS A 271 52.76 -3.70 -28.20
CA HIS A 271 53.42 -4.98 -27.94
C HIS A 271 52.69 -5.94 -26.99
N PHE A 272 51.37 -5.83 -26.85
CA PHE A 272 50.58 -6.67 -25.92
C PHE A 272 50.78 -8.18 -26.12
N LYS A 273 50.97 -8.63 -27.37
CA LYS A 273 51.28 -10.03 -27.69
C LYS A 273 52.57 -10.53 -27.00
N ASN A 274 53.61 -9.70 -26.93
CA ASN A 274 54.87 -10.07 -26.26
C ASN A 274 54.67 -10.29 -24.75
N ILE A 275 53.73 -9.56 -24.14
CA ILE A 275 53.37 -9.75 -22.72
C ILE A 275 52.71 -11.11 -22.54
N ASN A 276 51.71 -11.43 -23.39
CA ASN A 276 51.03 -12.74 -23.36
C ASN A 276 52.01 -13.90 -23.60
N ASP A 277 52.90 -13.78 -24.58
CA ASP A 277 53.84 -14.84 -24.95
C ASP A 277 54.90 -15.08 -23.86
N LYS A 278 55.33 -14.04 -23.13
CA LYS A 278 56.37 -14.13 -22.09
C LYS A 278 55.83 -14.50 -20.71
N PHE A 279 54.64 -14.03 -20.36
CA PHE A 279 54.09 -14.11 -19.00
C PHE A 279 52.78 -14.90 -18.89
N GLY A 280 52.21 -15.31 -20.02
CA GLY A 280 50.95 -16.03 -20.10
C GLY A 280 49.72 -15.12 -20.04
N HIS A 281 48.58 -15.64 -20.51
CA HIS A 281 47.30 -14.94 -20.55
C HIS A 281 46.84 -14.34 -19.21
N PRO A 282 47.05 -14.97 -18.03
CA PRO A 282 46.62 -14.38 -16.76
C PRO A 282 47.26 -13.01 -16.47
N ILE A 283 48.53 -12.81 -16.86
CA ILE A 283 49.20 -11.52 -16.70
C ILE A 283 48.70 -10.52 -17.74
N GLY A 284 48.43 -10.96 -18.98
CA GLY A 284 47.78 -10.12 -19.99
C GLY A 284 46.41 -9.60 -19.54
N ASP A 285 45.59 -10.46 -18.94
CA ASP A 285 44.29 -10.12 -18.38
C ASP A 285 44.39 -9.08 -17.25
N MET A 286 45.44 -9.16 -16.42
CA MET A 286 45.71 -8.16 -15.39
C MET A 286 46.10 -6.81 -15.99
N VAL A 287 46.92 -6.81 -17.05
CA VAL A 287 47.29 -5.58 -17.77
C VAL A 287 46.04 -4.92 -18.37
N LEU A 288 45.15 -5.70 -19.01
CA LEU A 288 43.89 -5.18 -19.57
C LEU A 288 42.99 -4.55 -18.50
N LYS A 289 42.86 -5.18 -17.32
CA LYS A 289 42.12 -4.61 -16.18
C LYS A 289 42.72 -3.30 -15.70
N GLU A 290 44.04 -3.23 -15.57
CA GLU A 290 44.71 -2.03 -15.06
C GLU A 290 44.58 -0.86 -16.02
N VAL A 291 44.78 -1.11 -17.32
CA VAL A 291 44.56 -0.09 -18.36
C VAL A 291 43.10 0.39 -18.34
N SER A 292 42.15 -0.53 -18.18
CA SER A 292 40.72 -0.19 -18.13
C SER A 292 40.36 0.66 -16.92
N ASN A 293 40.93 0.38 -15.75
CA ASN A 293 40.73 1.17 -14.53
C ASN A 293 41.29 2.61 -14.65
N ILE A 294 42.33 2.83 -15.47
CA ILE A 294 42.87 4.17 -15.73
C ILE A 294 41.90 5.00 -16.61
N LEU A 295 41.07 4.35 -17.42
CA LEU A 295 40.17 4.99 -18.37
C LEU A 295 38.80 5.40 -17.79
N VAL A 296 38.44 4.93 -16.59
CA VAL A 296 37.15 5.16 -15.90
C VAL A 296 37.32 6.14 -14.75
#